data_AF-A0A920PJH6-F1
#
_entry.id   AF-A0A920PJH6-F1
#
_cell.length_a   1.000
_cell.length_b   1.000
_cell.length_c   1.000
_cell.angle_alpha   90.00
_cell.angle_beta   90.00
_cell.angle_gamma   90.00
#
_symmetry.space_group_name_H-M   'P 1'
#
loop_
_entity.id
_entity.type
_entity.pdbx_description
1 polymer ?
#
loop_
_entity_poly.entity_id
_entity_poly.type
_entity_poly.pdbx_seq_one_letter_code
_entity_poly.pdbx_strand_id
1 'polypeptide(L)'
;MVRVGPGTPCGEYLRRFWHPFFLSSELGERPVVIRILGEELVLFRDKSGRLGLVHKRCPHRQASLEFGRCEVKGIRCCYHGWQFDIDGSLLDAPGESLTLNRRLKDRVRLGAYPTVSIKD
;
A
#
# COMPACT_ATOMS: atom_id res chain seq x y z
N MET A 1 -2.90 29.21 -5.39
CA MET A 1 -2.47 28.15 -4.44
C MET A 1 -2.27 26.86 -5.24
N VAL A 2 -1.06 26.29 -5.24
CA VAL A 2 -0.73 25.09 -6.03
C VAL A 2 -1.34 23.86 -5.33
N ARG A 3 -2.15 23.07 -6.03
CA ARG A 3 -2.69 21.81 -5.53
C ARG A 3 -2.06 20.65 -6.31
N VAL A 4 -1.67 19.61 -5.60
CA VAL A 4 -0.99 18.42 -6.16
C VAL A 4 -1.74 17.11 -5.94
N GLY A 5 -2.93 17.19 -5.32
CA GLY A 5 -3.80 16.03 -5.09
C GLY A 5 -4.36 15.43 -6.38
N PRO A 6 -4.93 14.22 -6.31
CA PRO A 6 -5.60 13.58 -7.45
C PRO A 6 -6.66 14.50 -8.08
N GLY A 7 -6.79 14.47 -9.40
CA GLY A 7 -7.75 15.28 -10.17
C GLY A 7 -7.35 16.73 -10.40
N THR A 8 -6.17 17.17 -9.92
CA THR A 8 -5.67 18.53 -10.15
C THR A 8 -4.66 18.55 -11.31
N PRO A 9 -4.57 19.62 -12.13
CA PRO A 9 -3.66 19.64 -13.29
C PRO A 9 -2.20 19.33 -12.93
N CYS A 10 -1.70 19.93 -11.84
CA CYS A 10 -0.34 19.67 -11.37
C CYS A 10 -0.20 18.26 -10.76
N GLY A 11 -1.20 17.78 -10.03
CA GLY A 11 -1.21 16.41 -9.49
C GLY A 11 -1.18 15.33 -10.58
N GLU A 12 -1.97 15.49 -11.64
CA GLU A 12 -2.00 14.57 -12.78
C GLU A 12 -0.72 14.62 -13.61
N TYR A 13 -0.08 15.78 -13.70
CA TYR A 13 1.23 15.90 -14.34
C TYR A 13 2.31 15.18 -13.54
N LEU A 14 2.42 15.45 -12.24
CA LEU A 14 3.49 14.89 -11.39
C LEU A 14 3.40 13.36 -11.24
N ARG A 15 2.20 12.76 -11.26
CA ARG A 15 2.01 11.30 -11.18
C ARG A 15 2.55 10.52 -12.39
N ARG A 16 2.96 11.21 -13.45
CA ARG A 16 3.56 10.59 -14.64
C ARG A 16 5.05 10.29 -14.46
N PHE A 17 5.65 10.70 -13.34
CA PHE A 17 7.08 10.57 -13.08
C PHE A 17 7.36 9.75 -11.81
N TRP A 18 8.54 9.15 -11.77
CA TRP A 18 9.08 8.57 -10.55
C TRP A 18 9.55 9.67 -9.59
N HIS A 19 9.28 9.50 -8.30
CA HIS A 19 9.70 10.42 -7.25
C HIS A 19 10.61 9.68 -6.27
N PRO A 20 11.81 10.19 -5.95
CA PRO A 20 12.54 9.73 -4.77
C PRO A 20 11.83 10.26 -3.52
N PHE A 21 11.49 9.38 -2.58
CA PHE A 21 10.68 9.78 -1.41
C PHE A 21 11.14 9.18 -0.07
N PHE A 22 12.07 8.22 -0.09
CA PHE A 22 12.51 7.54 1.13
C PHE A 22 13.88 6.87 0.94
N LEU A 23 14.72 6.84 1.97
CA LEU A 23 15.97 6.09 1.97
C LEU A 23 15.71 4.62 2.32
N SER A 24 15.99 3.70 1.39
CA SER A 24 15.73 2.27 1.64
C SER A 24 16.48 1.69 2.84
N SER A 25 17.58 2.32 3.29
CA SER A 25 18.35 1.93 4.47
C SER A 25 17.65 2.27 5.79
N GLU A 26 16.72 3.23 5.78
CA GLU A 26 15.95 3.63 6.96
C GLU A 26 14.67 2.80 7.12
N LEU A 27 14.34 1.96 6.13
CA LEU A 27 13.15 1.12 6.15
C LEU A 27 13.44 -0.14 6.99
N GLY A 28 12.97 -0.11 8.24
CA GLY A 28 13.00 -1.28 9.13
C GLY A 28 11.89 -2.29 8.84
N GLU A 29 11.59 -3.14 9.82
CA GLU A 29 10.55 -4.18 9.70
C GLU A 29 9.12 -3.63 9.75
N ARG A 30 8.93 -2.47 10.39
CA ARG A 30 7.61 -1.85 10.57
C ARG A 30 7.25 -1.02 9.34
N PRO A 31 5.95 -1.01 8.94
CA PRO A 31 5.49 -0.10 7.90
C PRO A 31 5.68 1.36 8.31
N VAL A 32 5.92 2.24 7.33
CA VAL A 32 6.10 3.68 7.53
C VAL A 32 5.08 4.45 6.69
N VAL A 33 4.47 5.49 7.28
CA VAL A 33 3.56 6.37 6.55
C VAL A 33 4.34 7.35 5.69
N ILE A 34 3.98 7.42 4.41
CA ILE A 34 4.51 8.37 3.44
C ILE A 34 3.38 9.34 3.05
N ARG A 35 3.68 10.64 3.06
CA ARG A 35 2.80 11.68 2.53
C ARG A 35 3.42 12.30 1.31
N ILE A 36 2.83 12.06 0.15
CA ILE A 36 3.36 12.54 -1.13
C ILE A 36 2.21 12.84 -2.09
N LEU A 37 2.33 13.93 -2.85
CA LEU A 37 1.31 14.38 -3.82
C LEU A 37 -0.14 14.43 -3.27
N GLY A 38 -0.31 14.75 -1.98
CA GLY A 38 -1.63 14.85 -1.35
C GLY A 38 -2.26 13.52 -0.94
N GLU A 39 -1.50 12.43 -0.93
CA GLU A 39 -1.96 11.09 -0.54
C GLU A 39 -1.24 10.61 0.72
N GLU A 40 -1.93 9.80 1.53
CA GLU A 40 -1.34 9.05 2.64
C GLU A 40 -1.14 7.60 2.22
N LEU A 41 0.12 7.21 2.09
CA LEU A 41 0.55 5.88 1.67
C LEU A 41 1.30 5.18 2.81
N VAL A 42 1.47 3.87 2.71
CA VAL A 42 2.26 3.05 3.62
C VAL A 42 3.32 2.33 2.81
N LEU A 43 4.59 2.67 3.10
CA LEU A 43 5.76 1.97 2.61
C LEU A 43 6.05 0.79 3.54
N PHE A 44 6.29 -0.38 2.98
CA PHE A 44 6.70 -1.55 3.75
C PHE A 44 7.60 -2.47 2.92
N ARG A 45 8.31 -3.35 3.62
CA ARG A 45 9.04 -4.47 3.04
C ARG A 45 8.41 -5.77 3.53
N ASP A 46 7.95 -6.61 2.62
CA ASP A 46 7.48 -7.94 3.02
C ASP A 46 8.64 -8.85 3.44
N LYS A 47 8.35 -9.98 4.08
CA LYS A 47 9.41 -10.89 4.55
C LYS A 47 10.11 -11.65 3.41
N SER A 48 9.62 -11.54 2.17
CA SER A 48 10.33 -11.97 0.96
C SER A 48 11.25 -10.88 0.39
N GLY A 49 11.35 -9.71 1.04
CA GLY A 49 12.23 -8.61 0.68
C GLY A 49 11.67 -7.63 -0.34
N ARG A 50 10.44 -7.84 -0.83
CA ARG A 50 9.79 -6.98 -1.83
C ARG A 50 9.27 -5.70 -1.19
N LEU A 51 9.36 -4.60 -1.94
CA LEU A 51 8.85 -3.30 -1.51
C LEU A 51 7.41 -3.10 -1.97
N GLY A 52 6.57 -2.61 -1.07
CA GLY A 52 5.21 -2.18 -1.38
C GLY A 52 4.97 -0.74 -0.93
N LEU A 53 4.29 0.03 -1.76
CA LEU A 53 3.75 1.36 -1.42
C LEU A 53 2.26 1.36 -1.71
N VAL A 54 1.46 1.27 -0.65
CA VAL A 54 0.01 1.05 -0.74
C VAL A 54 -0.76 2.19 -0.09
N HIS A 55 -2.04 2.37 -0.40
CA HIS A 55 -2.84 3.34 0.36
C HIS A 55 -2.91 2.96 1.84
N LYS A 56 -2.88 3.98 2.70
CA LYS A 56 -2.86 3.80 4.16
C LYS A 56 -4.10 3.10 4.71
N ARG A 57 -5.26 3.28 4.10
CA ARG A 57 -6.55 2.87 4.68
C ARG A 57 -7.06 1.58 4.05
N CYS A 58 -7.26 0.56 4.88
CA CYS A 58 -7.84 -0.70 4.44
C CYS A 58 -9.26 -0.49 3.85
N PRO A 59 -9.56 -1.00 2.64
CA PRO A 59 -10.86 -0.79 2.00
C PRO A 59 -12.04 -1.44 2.74
N HIS A 60 -11.78 -2.35 3.69
CA HIS A 60 -12.83 -2.96 4.50
C HIS A 60 -13.48 -1.95 5.47
N ARG A 61 -12.71 -1.38 6.40
CA ARG A 61 -13.22 -0.46 7.44
C ARG A 61 -12.23 0.67 7.79
N GLN A 62 -11.40 1.06 6.83
CA GLN A 62 -10.53 2.25 6.89
C GLN A 62 -9.44 2.22 7.98
N ALA A 63 -9.17 1.05 8.59
CA ALA A 63 -8.06 0.89 9.52
C ALA A 63 -6.72 1.22 8.85
N SER A 64 -5.82 1.86 9.59
CA SER A 64 -4.49 2.26 9.11
C SER A 64 -3.58 1.03 8.99
N LEU A 65 -2.99 0.82 7.81
CA LEU A 65 -1.99 -0.21 7.55
C LEU A 65 -0.60 0.14 8.10
N GLU A 66 -0.40 1.34 8.62
CA GLU A 66 0.76 1.68 9.44
C GLU A 66 0.94 0.72 10.62
N PHE A 67 -0.18 0.25 11.19
CA PHE A 67 -0.18 -0.75 12.26
C PHE A 67 -0.32 -2.18 11.73
N GLY A 68 -0.23 -2.37 10.41
CA GLY A 68 -0.27 -3.67 9.77
C GLY A 68 0.99 -4.48 10.05
N ARG A 69 0.89 -5.80 9.87
CA ARG A 69 2.01 -6.73 9.99
C ARG A 69 2.51 -7.12 8.61
N CYS A 70 3.81 -6.92 8.35
CA CYS A 70 4.46 -7.45 7.16
C CYS A 70 4.46 -8.99 7.22
N GLU A 71 3.90 -9.62 6.19
CA GLU A 71 3.85 -11.07 6.04
C GLU A 71 4.94 -11.54 5.05
N VAL A 72 5.07 -12.85 4.85
CA VAL A 72 5.93 -13.37 3.76
C VAL A 72 5.54 -12.77 2.42
N LYS A 73 4.24 -12.65 2.15
CA LYS A 73 3.71 -12.05 0.94
C LYS A 73 2.84 -10.82 1.27
N GLY A 74 3.41 -9.62 1.18
CA GLY A 74 2.65 -8.39 1.38
C GLY A 74 2.42 -8.01 2.85
N ILE A 75 1.29 -7.33 3.13
CA ILE A 75 0.96 -6.74 4.43
C ILE A 75 -0.44 -7.16 4.91
N ARG A 76 -0.57 -7.47 6.20
CA ARG A 76 -1.84 -7.85 6.84
C ARG A 76 -2.36 -6.73 7.73
N CYS A 77 -3.61 -6.34 7.51
CA CYS A 77 -4.31 -5.34 8.31
C CYS A 77 -4.51 -5.83 9.75
N CYS A 78 -4.20 -4.97 10.73
CA CYS A 78 -4.35 -5.28 12.15
C CYS A 78 -5.79 -5.45 12.64
N TYR A 79 -6.79 -5.02 11.85
CA TYR A 79 -8.17 -5.02 12.30
C TYR A 79 -8.84 -6.39 12.15
N HIS A 80 -9.10 -6.82 10.91
CA HIS A 80 -9.75 -8.12 10.60
C HIS A 80 -8.82 -9.06 9.83
N GLY A 81 -7.52 -8.75 9.78
CA GLY A 81 -6.55 -9.62 9.14
C GLY A 81 -6.62 -9.64 7.61
N TRP A 82 -7.29 -8.72 6.93
CA TRP A 82 -7.25 -8.68 5.46
C TRP A 82 -5.80 -8.47 4.99
N GLN A 83 -5.33 -9.35 4.12
CA GLN A 83 -3.96 -9.37 3.62
C GLN A 83 -3.92 -8.88 2.17
N PHE A 84 -2.99 -7.98 1.88
CA PHE A 84 -2.80 -7.40 0.55
C PHE A 84 -1.37 -7.63 0.08
N ASP A 85 -1.18 -7.89 -1.21
CA ASP A 85 0.14 -7.94 -1.84
C ASP A 85 0.71 -6.52 -2.07
N ILE A 86 1.97 -6.44 -2.52
CA ILE A 86 2.67 -5.16 -2.79
C ILE A 86 2.03 -4.32 -3.89
N ASP A 87 1.25 -4.94 -4.78
CA ASP A 87 0.47 -4.31 -5.85
C ASP A 87 -0.95 -3.91 -5.42
N GLY A 88 -1.29 -4.12 -4.14
CA GLY A 88 -2.60 -3.82 -3.57
C GLY A 88 -3.67 -4.88 -3.86
N SER A 89 -3.33 -6.01 -4.48
CA SER A 89 -4.23 -7.16 -4.66
C SER A 89 -4.60 -7.78 -3.32
N LEU A 90 -5.89 -8.02 -3.08
CA LEU A 90 -6.34 -8.75 -1.90
C LEU A 90 -5.90 -10.22 -2.02
N LEU A 91 -5.14 -10.71 -1.05
CA LEU A 91 -4.65 -12.09 -0.97
C LEU A 91 -5.48 -12.97 -0.07
N ASP A 92 -6.09 -12.39 0.96
CA ASP A 92 -6.95 -13.11 1.91
C ASP A 92 -7.83 -12.15 2.70
N ALA A 93 -9.07 -12.58 2.95
CA ALA A 93 -10.05 -11.91 3.81
C ALA A 93 -10.56 -12.92 4.85
N PRO A 94 -9.87 -13.06 6.00
CA PRO A 94 -10.29 -13.94 7.08
C PRO A 94 -11.69 -13.57 7.61
N GLY A 95 -12.42 -14.59 8.08
CA GLY A 95 -13.79 -14.43 8.58
C GLY A 95 -14.87 -14.51 7.50
N GLU A 96 -14.49 -14.45 6.22
CA GLU A 96 -15.41 -14.59 5.10
C GLU A 96 -15.51 -16.06 4.63
N SER A 97 -16.67 -16.44 4.09
CA SER A 97 -16.83 -17.75 3.44
C SER A 97 -15.86 -17.91 2.25
N LEU A 98 -15.47 -19.14 1.92
CA LEU A 98 -14.56 -19.42 0.81
C LEU A 98 -15.05 -18.82 -0.53
N THR A 99 -16.35 -18.91 -0.79
CA THR A 99 -16.98 -18.35 -2.00
C THR A 99 -16.89 -16.83 -2.03
N LEU A 100 -17.13 -16.16 -0.90
CA LEU A 100 -17.05 -14.72 -0.81
C LEU A 100 -15.60 -14.23 -0.87
N ASN A 101 -14.68 -14.89 -0.16
CA ASN A 101 -13.24 -14.59 -0.19
C ASN A 101 -12.71 -14.62 -1.64
N ARG A 102 -13.10 -15.63 -2.45
CA ARG A 102 -12.77 -15.68 -3.89
C ARG A 102 -13.29 -14.46 -4.65
N ARG A 103 -14.58 -14.12 -4.49
CA ARG A 103 -15.19 -12.96 -5.17
C ARG A 103 -14.57 -11.63 -4.75
N LEU A 104 -14.19 -11.48 -3.48
CA LEU A 104 -13.55 -10.26 -2.96
C LEU A 104 -12.17 -10.07 -3.59
N LYS A 105 -11.41 -11.16 -3.80
CA LYS A 105 -10.10 -11.11 -4.47
C LYS A 105 -10.17 -10.56 -5.89
N ASP A 106 -11.30 -10.72 -6.58
CA ASP A 106 -11.48 -10.20 -7.94
C ASP A 106 -11.89 -8.72 -7.96
N ARG A 107 -12.56 -8.24 -6.89
CA ARG A 107 -13.24 -6.93 -6.88
C ARG A 107 -12.58 -5.88 -6.00
N VAL A 108 -11.87 -6.30 -4.96
CA VAL A 108 -11.27 -5.40 -3.99
C VAL A 108 -9.80 -5.18 -4.30
N ARG A 109 -9.41 -3.91 -4.36
CA ARG A 109 -8.02 -3.49 -4.38
C ARG A 109 -7.80 -2.46 -3.28
N LEU A 110 -6.64 -2.53 -2.63
CA LEU A 110 -6.18 -1.50 -1.70
C LEU A 110 -5.72 -0.23 -2.44
N GLY A 111 -5.26 -0.41 -3.68
CA GLY A 111 -4.52 0.58 -4.45
C GLY A 111 -3.06 0.66 -4.00
N ALA A 112 -2.17 0.75 -4.98
CA ALA A 112 -0.72 0.71 -4.78
C ALA A 112 -0.01 1.43 -5.93
N TYR A 113 1.23 1.84 -5.67
CA TYR A 113 2.11 2.41 -6.67
C TYR A 113 3.35 1.54 -6.87
N PRO A 114 3.81 1.33 -8.13
CA PRO A 114 5.09 0.71 -8.40
C PRO A 114 6.19 1.38 -7.58
N THR A 115 7.04 0.57 -6.93
CA THR A 115 8.08 1.06 -6.03
C THR A 115 9.33 0.22 -6.23
N VAL A 116 10.46 0.90 -6.43
CA VAL A 116 11.77 0.27 -6.64
C VAL A 116 12.80 0.95 -5.74
N SER A 117 13.78 0.18 -5.27
CA SER A 117 14.99 0.74 -4.68
C SER A 117 16.03 0.84 -5.78
N ILE A 118 16.49 2.05 -6.06
CA ILE A 118 17.65 2.27 -6.93
C ILE A 118 18.86 2.32 -5.99
N LYS A 119 19.79 1.37 -6.15
CA LYS A 119 21.12 1.42 -5.55
C LYS A 119 22.08 1.69 -6.70
N ASP A 120 23.02 2.60 -6.48
CA ASP A 120 24.18 2.78 -7.38
C ASP A 120 24.99 1.49 -7.47
#